data_AF-A0A853II24-F1
#
_entry.id   AF-A0A853II24-F1
#
_cell.length_a   1.000
_cell.length_b   1.000
_cell.length_c   1.000
_cell.angle_alpha   90.00
_cell.angle_beta   90.00
_cell.angle_gamma   90.00
#
_symmetry.space_group_name_H-M   'P 1'
#
loop_
_entity.id
_entity.type
_entity.pdbx_description
1 polymer ?
#
loop_
_entity_poly.entity_id
_entity_poly.type
_entity_poly.pdbx_seq_one_letter_code
_entity_poly.pdbx_strand_id
1 'polypeptide(L)' 'MGTTIEYGFRKGIYTTEKSGDAIKFKATVRSPGNGQIAWEGVVRGNAIEATYIWTKKRWWWKDAREVKWFKGKLKSNN' A
#
# COMPACT_ATOMS: atom_id res chain seq x y z
N MET A 1 9.21 20.17 -4.61
CA MET A 1 8.67 18.92 -4.01
C MET A 1 7.21 18.79 -4.44
N GLY A 2 6.78 17.64 -4.95
CA GLY A 2 5.43 17.48 -5.51
C GLY A 2 4.40 17.05 -4.45
N THR A 3 3.36 17.86 -4.23
CA THR A 3 2.23 17.51 -3.36
C THR A 3 0.91 17.55 -4.15
N THR A 4 0.60 16.46 -4.85
CA THR A 4 -0.75 16.24 -5.39
C THR A 4 -1.68 15.82 -4.24
N ILE A 5 -2.90 16.37 -4.22
CA ILE A 5 -3.93 16.09 -3.21
C ILE A 5 -5.26 16.00 -3.95
N GLU A 6 -5.90 14.82 -3.93
CA GLU A 6 -7.19 14.64 -4.60
C GLU A 6 -7.99 13.48 -3.95
N TYR A 7 -9.31 13.49 -4.12
CA TYR A 7 -10.26 12.43 -3.71
C TYR A 7 -10.35 12.07 -2.21
N GLY A 8 -10.38 13.08 -1.32
CA GLY A 8 -11.16 13.05 -0.06
C GLY A 8 -10.68 12.15 1.09
N PHE A 9 -9.88 11.11 0.85
CA PHE A 9 -9.23 10.35 1.91
C PHE A 9 -8.19 11.23 2.61
N ARG A 10 -8.21 11.28 3.96
CA ARG A 10 -7.14 11.95 4.72
C ARG A 10 -5.79 11.37 4.29
N LYS A 11 -4.94 12.23 3.75
CA LYS A 11 -3.65 11.91 3.10
C LYS A 11 -2.91 10.81 3.84
N GLY A 12 -3.01 9.59 3.32
CA GLY A 12 -2.29 8.44 3.87
C GLY A 12 -0.79 8.71 3.81
N ILE A 13 -0.03 8.24 4.80
CA ILE A 13 1.43 8.35 4.74
C ILE A 13 1.89 7.42 3.63
N TYR A 14 2.19 8.01 2.47
CA TYR A 14 2.85 7.34 1.37
C TYR A 14 4.29 7.83 1.27
N THR A 15 5.21 6.90 1.05
CA THR A 15 6.62 7.19 0.78
C THR A 15 7.05 6.38 -0.44
N THR A 16 7.84 7.01 -1.31
CA THR A 16 8.40 6.39 -2.52
C THR A 16 9.89 6.66 -2.57
N GLU A 17 10.68 5.60 -2.65
CA GLU A 17 12.14 5.65 -2.65
C GLU A 17 12.65 4.98 -3.93
N LYS A 18 13.41 5.70 -4.76
CA LYS A 18 14.12 5.09 -5.90
C LYS A 18 15.44 4.48 -5.40
N SER A 19 15.61 3.19 -5.66
CA SER A 19 16.70 2.35 -5.18
C SER A 19 17.28 1.60 -6.37
N GLY A 20 18.15 2.27 -7.14
CA GLY A 20 18.57 1.80 -8.47
C GLY A 20 17.40 1.78 -9.44
N ASP A 21 17.22 0.66 -10.15
CA ASP A 21 16.12 0.44 -11.10
C ASP A 21 14.79 0.05 -10.44
N ALA A 22 14.76 0.05 -9.10
CA ALA A 22 13.57 -0.26 -8.31
C ALA A 22 12.95 1.00 -7.70
N ILE A 23 11.62 1.11 -7.73
CA ILE A 23 10.87 2.07 -6.91
C ILE A 23 10.24 1.29 -5.76
N LYS A 24 10.74 1.48 -4.54
CA LYS A 24 10.06 1.00 -3.33
C LYS A 24 8.94 1.97 -3.00
N PHE A 25 7.77 1.46 -2.61
CA PHE A 25 6.68 2.27 -2.10
C PHE A 25 6.13 1.68 -0.79
N LYS A 26 5.73 2.57 0.11
CA LYS A 26 4.89 2.24 1.27
C LYS A 26 3.70 3.18 1.28
N ALA A 27 2.51 2.71 1.65
CA ALA A 27 1.32 3.54 1.76
C ALA A 27 0.42 3.06 2.90
N THR A 28 0.16 3.91 3.89
CA THR A 28 -0.69 3.59 5.04
C THR A 28 -2.00 4.40 5.01
N VAL A 29 -3.12 3.69 4.87
CA VAL A 29 -4.49 4.22 4.93
C VAL A 29 -5.13 3.81 6.26
N ARG A 30 -5.77 4.75 6.96
CA ARG A 30 -6.44 4.51 8.24
C ARG A 30 -7.92 4.90 8.17
N SER A 31 -8.79 4.02 8.63
CA SER A 31 -10.23 4.24 8.80
C SER A 31 -10.61 4.05 10.27
N PRO A 32 -11.16 5.08 10.98
CA PRO A 32 -11.43 4.99 12.41
C PRO A 32 -12.28 3.78 12.84
N GLY A 33 -13.28 3.40 12.04
CA GLY A 33 -14.13 2.24 12.31
C GLY A 33 -13.68 0.92 11.66
N ASN A 34 -12.80 0.95 10.66
CA ASN A 34 -12.44 -0.22 9.84
C ASN A 34 -10.96 -0.64 9.89
N GLY A 35 -10.15 0.02 10.72
CA GLY A 35 -8.75 -0.33 10.97
C GLY A 35 -7.79 0.36 10.00
N GLN A 36 -6.62 -0.25 9.84
CA GLN A 36 -5.54 0.25 8.98
C GLN A 36 -5.30 -0.74 7.83
N ILE A 37 -4.99 -0.20 6.65
CA ILE A 37 -4.33 -0.94 5.57
C ILE A 37 -2.94 -0.33 5.42
N ALA A 38 -1.90 -1.15 5.52
CA ALA A 38 -0.55 -0.81 5.10
C ALA A 38 -0.20 -1.60 3.83
N TRP A 39 0.20 -0.89 2.79
CA TRP A 39 0.80 -1.44 1.59
C TRP A 39 2.31 -1.24 1.64
N GLU A 40 3.08 -2.25 1.24
CA GLU A 40 4.52 -2.13 1.00
C GLU A 40 4.88 -2.94 -0.23
N GLY A 41 5.63 -2.36 -1.17
CA GLY A 41 6.00 -3.05 -2.40
C GLY A 41 7.15 -2.42 -3.17
N VAL A 42 7.52 -3.08 -4.26
CA VAL A 42 8.64 -2.71 -5.12
C VAL A 42 8.21 -2.88 -6.58
N VAL A 43 8.36 -1.81 -7.35
CA VAL A 43 8.21 -1.82 -8.82
C VAL A 43 9.60 -1.91 -9.44
N ARG A 44 9.80 -2.77 -10.43
CA ARG A 44 11.04 -2.95 -11.20
C ARG A 44 10.70 -3.09 -12.67
N GLY A 45 10.97 -2.05 -13.46
CA GLY A 45 10.50 -1.96 -14.85
C GLY A 45 9.00 -2.26 -14.95
N ASN A 46 8.64 -3.26 -15.75
CA ASN A 46 7.25 -3.67 -15.99
C ASN A 46 6.70 -4.68 -14.96
N ALA A 47 7.35 -4.90 -13.81
CA ALA A 47 6.88 -5.81 -12.75
C ALA A 47 6.67 -5.08 -11.41
N ILE A 48 5.67 -5.53 -10.65
CA ILE A 48 5.38 -5.09 -9.28
C ILE A 48 5.27 -6.29 -8.36
N GLU A 49 5.91 -6.23 -7.20
CA GLU A 49 5.71 -7.16 -6.08
C GLU A 49 5.29 -6.35 -4.85
N ALA A 50 4.19 -6.72 -4.19
CA ALA A 50 3.66 -5.94 -3.09
C ALA A 50 2.88 -6.77 -2.07
N THR A 51 2.87 -6.29 -0.84
CA THR A 51 2.19 -6.86 0.32
C THR A 51 1.12 -5.89 0.82
N TYR A 52 -0.08 -6.42 0.98
CA TYR A 52 -1.23 -5.82 1.66
C TYR A 52 -1.28 -6.36 3.10
N ILE A 53 -1.27 -5.46 4.08
CA ILE A 53 -1.41 -5.78 5.51
C ILE A 53 -2.60 -5.00 6.05
N TRP A 54 -3.72 -5.68 6.28
CA TRP A 54 -4.86 -5.11 7.00
C TRP A 54 -4.81 -5.47 8.48
N THR A 55 -5.08 -4.49 9.34
CA THR A 55 -5.21 -4.68 10.79
C THR A 55 -6.42 -3.92 11.33
N LYS A 56 -7.37 -4.62 11.97
CA LYS A 56 -8.51 -4.01 12.67
C LYS A 56 -8.51 -4.44 14.14
N LYS A 57 -8.19 -3.48 15.01
CA LYS A 57 -8.25 -3.65 16.47
C LYS A 57 -9.70 -3.89 16.92
N ARG A 58 -9.93 -4.81 17.86
CA ARG A 58 -11.25 -5.14 18.43
C ARG A 58 -11.15 -5.23 19.96
N TRP A 59 -12.23 -4.97 20.69
CA TRP A 59 -12.18 -4.90 22.17
C TRP A 59 -12.82 -6.10 22.91
N TRP A 60 -13.75 -6.83 22.27
CA TRP A 60 -14.31 -8.13 22.73
C TRP A 60 -13.88 -9.32 21.85
N TRP A 61 -12.90 -9.12 20.97
CA TRP A 61 -12.40 -10.16 20.04
C TRP A 61 -10.90 -10.01 19.80
N LYS A 62 -10.25 -11.10 19.36
CA LYS A 62 -8.86 -11.04 18.86
C LYS A 62 -8.74 -10.02 17.72
N ASP A 63 -7.63 -9.29 17.69
CA ASP A 63 -7.32 -8.34 16.61
C ASP A 63 -7.28 -9.05 15.27
N ALA A 64 -8.02 -8.54 14.29
CA ALA A 64 -8.05 -9.10 12.96
C ALA A 64 -6.83 -8.60 12.17
N ARG A 65 -5.98 -9.53 11.71
CA ARG A 65 -4.85 -9.24 10.83
C ARG A 65 -4.91 -10.13 9.59
N GLU A 66 -4.95 -9.52 8.42
CA GLU A 66 -4.78 -10.22 7.14
C GLU A 66 -3.49 -9.74 6.47
N VAL A 67 -2.71 -10.69 5.96
CA VAL A 67 -1.55 -10.40 5.11
C VAL A 67 -1.78 -11.11 3.78
N LYS A 68 -1.77 -10.36 2.68
CA LYS A 68 -1.91 -10.87 1.31
C LYS A 68 -0.77 -10.31 0.48
N TRP A 69 -0.10 -11.16 -0.29
CA TRP A 69 0.91 -10.73 -1.25
C TRP A 69 0.32 -10.79 -2.66
N PHE A 70 0.81 -9.93 -3.55
CA PHE A 70 0.49 -10.00 -4.98
C PHE A 70 1.73 -9.68 -5.81
N LYS A 71 1.80 -10.30 -6.99
CA LYS A 71 2.79 -9.99 -8.02
C LYS A 71 2.04 -9.69 -9.31
N GLY A 72 2.41 -8.59 -9.96
CA GLY A 72 1.81 -8.13 -11.20
C GLY A 72 2.88 -7.87 -12.25
N LYS A 73 2.49 -7.95 -13.52
CA LYS A 73 3.26 -7.42 -14.65
C LYS A 73 2.36 -6.45 -15.41
N LEU A 74 2.93 -5.37 -15.91
CA LEU A 74 2.23 -4.43 -16.79
C LEU A 74 1.83 -5.18 -18.06
N LYS A 75 0.52 -5.33 -18.29
CA LYS A 75 0.01 -5.90 -19.53
C LYS A 75 0.15 -4.85 -20.63
N SER A 76 1.10 -5.05 -21.54
CA SER A 76 1.08 -4.33 -22.81
C SER A 76 -0.11 -4.85 -23.63
N ASN A 77 -1.08 -3.99 -23.91
CA ASN A 77 -1.91 -4.16 -25.10
C ASN A 77 -1.11 -3.59 -26.28
N ASN A 78 -1.12 -4.28 -27.40
CA ASN A 78 -0.53 -3.91 -28.69
C ASN A 78 -1.58 -4.20 -29.77
#